data_AF-A0A151J684-F1
#
_entry.id   AF-A0A151J684-F1
#
_cell.length_a   1.000
_cell.length_b   1.000
_cell.length_c   1.000
_cell.angle_alpha   90.00
_cell.angle_beta   90.00
_cell.angle_gamma   90.00
#
_symmetry.space_group_name_H-M   'P 1'
#
loop_
_entity.id
_entity.type
_entity.pdbx_description
1 polymer ?
#
loop_
_entity_poly.entity_id
_entity_poly.type
_entity_poly.pdbx_seq_one_letter_code
_entity_poly.pdbx_strand_id
1 'polypeptide(L)'
;MYCQTEQTKLSRHLMRKHNHVKEVKDILCIPKGRSERRALIRKIRKNGQYVYNTNPSMNTGELKVMRRPKAKLIKDATDYSSSIARTAVETQFQKRRQSKKLLPTQSDIKKLESFLNDRLKVAYDSLKQTFSLKTWEVLAESCLLSIQLFNRRRPGEIERALIEDFKNYQEVNESSIGISYQSLSPDEKKAAEKYVRFTMRGKLGRSVPVLLHKQMLKNVQLLLRYRKTTNVHPKNPYLFGVPGTLKGDYRYLRACDLIRKYLEECGAEHPDRLRGTNLRKHIATMCTNLNLREDEVSDLANFMGHADKIHKEHYRQPILSREIFQVSKLLEIVHGKDSDVETEKNDTENICNVSGKIILVLIYLDKS
;
A
#
# COMPACT_ATOMS: atom_id res chain seq x y z
N MET A 1 -37.11 -4.91 -18.24
CA MET A 1 -36.60 -6.13 -18.88
C MET A 1 -36.00 -7.02 -17.81
N TYR A 2 -36.23 -8.34 -17.86
CA TYR A 2 -35.59 -9.33 -16.98
C TYR A 2 -35.20 -10.58 -17.77
N CYS A 3 -36.17 -11.26 -18.39
CA CYS A 3 -35.97 -12.42 -19.26
C CYS A 3 -35.97 -12.03 -20.75
N GLN A 4 -35.29 -10.93 -21.09
CA GLN A 4 -35.22 -10.38 -22.45
C GLN A 4 -36.57 -9.91 -23.03
N THR A 5 -37.68 -10.04 -22.29
CA THR A 5 -38.97 -9.47 -22.67
C THR A 5 -39.21 -8.11 -22.01
N GLU A 6 -39.89 -7.22 -22.74
CA GLU A 6 -40.35 -5.94 -22.21
C GLU A 6 -41.65 -6.11 -21.45
N GLN A 7 -41.71 -5.56 -20.24
CA GLN A 7 -42.83 -5.78 -19.32
C GLN A 7 -43.18 -4.49 -18.61
N THR A 8 -44.39 -3.98 -18.87
CA THR A 8 -44.93 -2.77 -18.23
C THR A 8 -45.14 -2.98 -16.72
N LYS A 9 -45.53 -4.19 -16.31
CA LYS A 9 -45.75 -4.60 -14.91
C LYS A 9 -44.78 -5.71 -14.48
N LEU A 10 -43.49 -5.37 -14.42
CA LEU A 10 -42.40 -6.32 -14.10
C LEU A 10 -42.67 -7.19 -12.85
N SER A 11 -43.18 -6.63 -11.76
CA SER A 11 -43.46 -7.40 -10.53
C SER A 11 -44.45 -8.54 -10.76
N ARG A 12 -45.49 -8.29 -11.57
CA ARG A 12 -46.50 -9.30 -11.93
C ARG A 12 -45.91 -10.35 -12.87
N HIS A 13 -45.05 -9.92 -13.79
CA HIS A 13 -44.36 -10.83 -14.71
C HIS A 13 -43.41 -11.78 -13.97
N LEU A 14 -42.57 -11.27 -13.05
CA LEU A 14 -41.68 -12.08 -12.22
C LEU A 14 -42.45 -13.14 -11.44
N MET A 15 -43.60 -12.76 -10.86
CA MET A 15 -44.48 -13.68 -10.14
C MET A 15 -45.10 -14.77 -11.02
N ARG A 16 -45.35 -14.50 -12.30
CA ARG A 16 -46.02 -15.46 -13.21
C ARG A 16 -45.04 -16.36 -13.94
N LYS A 17 -43.89 -15.84 -14.35
CA LYS A 17 -42.94 -16.53 -15.26
C LYS A 17 -41.66 -16.95 -14.58
N HIS A 18 -41.33 -16.38 -13.42
CA HIS A 18 -40.05 -16.60 -12.73
C HIS A 18 -40.22 -16.90 -11.23
N ASN A 19 -41.39 -17.39 -10.81
CA ASN A 19 -41.65 -17.76 -9.40
C ASN A 19 -40.77 -18.90 -8.88
N HIS A 20 -40.10 -19.65 -9.76
CA HIS A 20 -39.21 -20.75 -9.41
C HIS A 20 -37.78 -20.26 -9.13
N VAL A 21 -37.39 -19.09 -9.65
CA VAL A 21 -36.04 -18.53 -9.50
C VAL A 21 -35.84 -18.04 -8.06
N LYS A 22 -34.76 -18.51 -7.40
CA LYS A 22 -34.46 -18.20 -5.98
C LYS A 22 -34.51 -16.70 -5.68
N GLU A 23 -33.79 -15.88 -6.46
CA GLU A 23 -33.77 -14.40 -6.31
C GLU A 23 -35.19 -13.79 -6.37
N VAL A 24 -36.08 -14.33 -7.22
CA VAL A 24 -37.45 -13.85 -7.35
C VAL A 24 -38.31 -14.34 -6.19
N LYS A 25 -38.15 -15.60 -5.74
CA LYS A 25 -38.85 -16.13 -4.55
C LYS A 25 -38.58 -15.27 -3.32
N ASP A 26 -37.31 -14.96 -3.06
CA ASP A 26 -36.89 -14.16 -1.91
C ASP A 26 -37.57 -12.77 -1.92
N ILE A 27 -37.72 -12.17 -3.10
CA ILE A 27 -38.42 -10.88 -3.28
C ILE A 27 -39.93 -11.01 -3.11
N LEU A 28 -40.53 -12.14 -3.52
CA LEU A 28 -41.97 -12.38 -3.41
C LEU A 28 -42.41 -12.63 -1.97
N CYS A 29 -41.53 -13.20 -1.13
CA CYS A 29 -41.75 -13.40 0.30
C CYS A 29 -41.93 -12.08 1.08
N ILE A 30 -41.33 -10.98 0.60
CA ILE A 30 -41.51 -9.67 1.23
C ILE A 30 -42.93 -9.15 0.92
N PRO A 31 -43.72 -8.66 1.89
CA PRO A 31 -45.07 -8.14 1.64
C PRO A 31 -45.13 -7.01 0.61
N LYS A 32 -46.25 -6.89 -0.11
CA LYS A 32 -46.48 -5.79 -1.06
C LYS A 32 -46.46 -4.45 -0.31
N GLY A 33 -45.97 -3.38 -0.96
CA GLY A 33 -45.91 -2.03 -0.39
C GLY A 33 -44.63 -1.68 0.37
N ARG A 34 -43.88 -2.67 0.88
CA ARG A 34 -42.59 -2.42 1.57
C ARG A 34 -41.58 -1.74 0.62
N SER A 35 -40.82 -0.78 1.17
CA SER A 35 -39.75 -0.05 0.45
C SER A 35 -38.68 -1.01 -0.07
N GLU A 36 -38.30 -2.00 0.75
CA GLU A 36 -37.32 -3.04 0.44
C GLU A 36 -37.70 -3.86 -0.80
N ARG A 37 -38.94 -4.39 -0.86
CA ARG A 37 -39.45 -5.11 -2.03
C ARG A 37 -39.37 -4.27 -3.31
N ARG A 38 -39.72 -2.98 -3.21
CA ARG A 38 -39.63 -2.04 -4.35
C ARG A 38 -38.18 -1.81 -4.78
N ALA A 39 -37.24 -1.75 -3.84
CA ALA A 39 -35.82 -1.59 -4.12
C ALA A 39 -35.23 -2.82 -4.84
N LEU A 40 -35.57 -4.04 -4.41
CA LEU A 40 -35.09 -5.27 -5.05
C LEU A 40 -35.63 -5.45 -6.47
N ILE A 41 -36.93 -5.20 -6.68
CA ILE A 41 -37.52 -5.23 -8.04
C ILE A 41 -36.88 -4.17 -8.94
N ARG A 42 -36.53 -3.01 -8.39
CA ARG A 42 -35.80 -1.96 -9.12
C ARG A 42 -34.38 -2.43 -9.49
N LYS A 43 -33.69 -3.16 -8.61
CA LYS A 43 -32.37 -3.75 -8.88
C LYS A 43 -32.44 -4.77 -10.02
N ILE A 44 -33.41 -5.69 -9.98
CA ILE A 44 -33.67 -6.64 -11.07
C ILE A 44 -33.88 -5.92 -12.41
N ARG A 45 -34.69 -4.85 -12.41
CA ARG A 45 -34.93 -4.05 -13.62
C ARG A 45 -33.64 -3.40 -14.15
N LYS A 46 -32.81 -2.83 -13.27
CA LYS A 46 -31.53 -2.22 -13.65
C LYS A 46 -30.60 -3.25 -14.29
N ASN A 47 -30.50 -4.44 -13.70
CA ASN A 47 -29.66 -5.50 -14.22
C ASN A 47 -30.12 -5.95 -15.62
N GLY A 48 -31.41 -6.15 -15.83
CA GLY A 48 -31.93 -6.50 -17.15
C GLY A 48 -31.73 -5.40 -18.20
N GLN A 49 -31.84 -4.11 -17.81
CA GLN A 49 -31.52 -3.00 -18.70
C GLN A 49 -30.02 -2.93 -19.03
N TYR A 50 -29.15 -3.19 -18.05
CA TYR A 50 -27.71 -3.23 -18.25
C TYR A 50 -27.33 -4.31 -19.27
N VAL A 51 -27.80 -5.55 -19.08
CA VAL A 51 -27.53 -6.67 -20.00
C VAL A 51 -27.98 -6.35 -21.42
N TYR A 52 -29.15 -5.74 -21.60
CA TYR A 52 -29.61 -5.30 -22.92
C TYR A 52 -28.69 -4.23 -23.52
N ASN A 53 -28.38 -3.19 -22.75
CA ASN A 53 -27.60 -2.05 -23.24
C ASN A 53 -26.15 -2.43 -23.59
N THR A 54 -25.56 -3.40 -22.88
CA THR A 54 -24.17 -3.80 -23.10
C THR A 54 -24.00 -4.99 -24.05
N ASN A 55 -25.08 -5.64 -24.49
CA ASN A 55 -25.01 -6.79 -25.40
C ASN A 55 -25.24 -6.33 -26.86
N PRO A 56 -24.21 -6.37 -27.73
CA PRO A 56 -24.32 -5.92 -29.12
C PRO A 56 -25.34 -6.71 -29.96
N SER A 57 -25.58 -7.98 -29.63
CA SER A 57 -26.55 -8.83 -30.34
C SER A 57 -28.01 -8.51 -30.01
N MET A 58 -28.27 -7.83 -28.89
CA MET A 58 -29.61 -7.55 -28.39
C MET A 58 -29.98 -6.07 -28.49
N ASN A 59 -28.99 -5.18 -28.47
CA ASN A 59 -29.20 -3.75 -28.47
C ASN A 59 -29.58 -3.25 -29.88
N THR A 60 -30.77 -2.68 -30.01
CA THR A 60 -31.31 -2.11 -31.26
C THR A 60 -30.74 -0.72 -31.60
N GLY A 61 -29.65 -0.30 -30.95
CA GLY A 61 -29.06 1.04 -31.08
C GLY A 61 -29.63 2.09 -30.12
N GLU A 62 -30.73 1.80 -29.43
CA GLU A 62 -31.33 2.69 -28.43
C GLU A 62 -31.09 2.21 -26.99
N LEU A 63 -30.51 3.08 -26.16
CA LEU A 63 -30.29 2.78 -24.74
C LEU A 63 -31.60 2.78 -23.93
N LYS A 64 -31.83 1.69 -23.21
CA LYS A 64 -32.94 1.57 -22.26
C LYS A 64 -32.53 2.19 -20.93
N VAL A 65 -32.93 3.45 -20.74
CA VAL A 65 -32.70 4.22 -19.50
C VAL A 65 -33.78 3.95 -18.45
N MET A 66 -33.42 4.10 -17.16
CA MET A 66 -34.35 3.90 -16.04
C MET A 66 -35.45 4.97 -15.97
N ARG A 67 -35.13 6.21 -16.35
CA ARG A 67 -36.06 7.33 -16.41
C ARG A 67 -35.91 7.97 -17.78
N ARG A 68 -36.97 7.96 -18.59
CA ARG A 68 -37.06 8.83 -19.76
C ARG A 68 -37.51 10.22 -19.29
N PRO A 69 -36.93 11.32 -19.82
CA PRO A 69 -37.47 12.65 -19.60
C PRO A 69 -38.95 12.66 -20.00
N LYS A 70 -39.79 13.43 -19.28
CA LYS A 70 -41.12 13.73 -19.81
C LYS A 70 -40.92 14.53 -21.10
N ALA A 71 -41.69 14.24 -22.15
CA ALA A 71 -41.55 14.92 -23.45
C ALA A 71 -41.54 16.46 -23.33
N LYS A 72 -42.28 17.00 -22.34
CA LYS A 72 -42.35 18.44 -22.03
C LYS A 72 -41.04 19.06 -21.50
N LEU A 73 -40.07 18.26 -21.08
CA LEU A 73 -38.85 18.75 -20.39
C LEU A 73 -37.66 18.98 -21.33
N ILE A 74 -37.77 18.61 -22.63
CA ILE A 74 -36.73 18.77 -23.69
C ILE A 74 -35.31 18.62 -23.11
N LYS A 75 -35.00 17.45 -22.52
CA LYS A 75 -33.67 17.16 -21.97
C LYS A 75 -32.92 16.24 -22.90
N ASP A 76 -31.67 16.58 -23.18
CA ASP A 76 -30.79 15.77 -24.01
C ASP A 76 -29.85 14.89 -23.15
N ALA A 77 -28.99 14.10 -23.80
CA ALA A 77 -28.05 13.23 -23.08
C ALA A 77 -26.96 14.02 -22.34
N THR A 78 -26.63 15.23 -22.80
CA THR A 78 -25.58 16.08 -22.22
C THR A 78 -25.98 16.62 -20.86
N ASP A 79 -27.28 16.90 -20.66
CA ASP A 79 -27.89 17.31 -19.38
C ASP A 79 -27.67 16.31 -18.23
N TYR A 80 -27.45 15.03 -18.56
CA TYR A 80 -27.25 13.96 -17.57
C TYR A 80 -25.78 13.59 -17.37
N SER A 81 -24.89 14.01 -18.27
CA SER A 81 -23.47 13.61 -18.27
C SER A 81 -22.75 14.04 -16.99
N SER A 82 -22.98 15.27 -16.53
CA SER A 82 -22.40 15.82 -15.29
C SER A 82 -22.90 15.10 -14.02
N SER A 83 -24.19 14.74 -13.98
CA SER A 83 -24.82 14.03 -12.87
C SER A 83 -24.34 12.57 -12.74
N ILE A 84 -24.15 11.89 -13.88
CA ILE A 84 -23.64 10.51 -13.92
C ILE A 84 -22.18 10.48 -13.47
N ALA A 85 -21.34 11.41 -13.97
CA ALA A 85 -19.95 11.53 -13.56
C ALA A 85 -19.82 11.76 -12.05
N ARG A 86 -20.62 12.69 -11.50
CA ARG A 86 -20.67 12.95 -10.07
C ARG A 86 -21.09 11.72 -9.26
N THR A 87 -22.17 11.05 -9.67
CA THR A 87 -22.67 9.84 -8.97
C THR A 87 -21.66 8.71 -9.00
N ALA A 88 -20.95 8.52 -10.12
CA ALA A 88 -19.90 7.52 -10.25
C ALA A 88 -18.72 7.82 -9.32
N VAL A 89 -18.29 9.08 -9.26
CA VAL A 89 -17.24 9.57 -8.35
C VAL A 89 -17.66 9.38 -6.89
N GLU A 90 -18.87 9.78 -6.51
CA GLU A 90 -19.40 9.59 -5.14
C GLU A 90 -19.48 8.10 -4.77
N THR A 91 -19.93 7.24 -5.68
CA THR A 91 -19.98 5.78 -5.47
C THR A 91 -18.58 5.18 -5.30
N GLN A 92 -17.60 5.64 -6.08
CA GLN A 92 -16.21 5.22 -5.92
C GLN A 92 -15.65 5.67 -4.56
N PHE A 93 -15.91 6.91 -4.15
CA PHE A 93 -15.51 7.40 -2.83
C PHE A 93 -16.18 6.62 -1.70
N GLN A 94 -17.47 6.32 -1.80
CA GLN A 94 -18.19 5.51 -0.81
C GLN A 94 -17.58 4.12 -0.68
N LYS A 95 -17.30 3.44 -1.80
CA LYS A 95 -16.61 2.13 -1.80
C LYS A 95 -15.21 2.22 -1.19
N ARG A 96 -14.46 3.29 -1.48
CA ARG A 96 -13.13 3.53 -0.89
C ARG A 96 -13.21 3.74 0.63
N ARG A 97 -14.19 4.51 1.12
CA ARG A 97 -14.42 4.75 2.56
C ARG A 97 -14.77 3.46 3.30
N GLN A 98 -15.58 2.60 2.69
CA GLN A 98 -15.98 1.32 3.29
C GLN A 98 -14.89 0.24 3.21
N SER A 99 -13.89 0.41 2.33
CA SER A 99 -12.80 -0.57 2.18
C SER A 99 -11.84 -0.50 3.36
N LYS A 100 -11.84 -1.53 4.22
CA LYS A 100 -10.79 -1.73 5.24
C LYS A 100 -9.55 -2.28 4.55
N LYS A 101 -8.54 -1.43 4.32
CA LYS A 101 -7.23 -1.90 3.83
C LYS A 101 -6.40 -2.35 5.02
N LEU A 102 -6.23 -3.65 5.17
CA LEU A 102 -5.40 -4.23 6.22
C LEU A 102 -3.92 -4.00 5.90
N LEU A 103 -3.17 -3.52 6.88
CA LEU A 103 -1.74 -3.29 6.80
C LEU A 103 -0.97 -4.58 7.17
N PRO A 104 0.28 -4.74 6.71
CA PRO A 104 1.15 -5.82 7.18
C PRO A 104 1.40 -5.69 8.68
N THR A 105 1.50 -6.83 9.37
CA THR A 105 1.83 -6.86 10.80
C THR A 105 3.33 -6.73 10.99
N GLN A 106 3.77 -6.23 12.14
CA GLN A 106 5.20 -6.15 12.46
C GLN A 106 5.84 -7.56 12.54
N SER A 107 5.07 -8.57 12.96
CA SER A 107 5.50 -9.97 12.99
C SER A 107 5.83 -10.48 11.58
N ASP A 108 4.91 -10.31 10.63
CA ASP A 108 5.12 -10.74 9.24
C ASP A 108 6.30 -10.02 8.57
N ILE A 109 6.47 -8.71 8.85
CA ILE A 109 7.63 -7.95 8.36
C ILE A 109 8.93 -8.54 8.90
N LYS A 110 8.99 -8.88 10.19
CA LYS A 110 10.17 -9.50 10.83
C LYS A 110 10.46 -10.88 10.26
N LYS A 111 9.44 -11.71 10.01
CA LYS A 111 9.59 -13.03 9.38
C LYS A 111 10.26 -12.91 8.01
N LEU A 112 9.78 -11.99 7.16
CA LEU A 112 10.39 -11.72 5.87
C LEU A 112 11.83 -11.16 5.99
N GLU A 113 12.07 -10.24 6.92
CA GLU A 113 13.40 -9.68 7.15
C GLU A 113 14.41 -10.74 7.60
N SER A 114 14.05 -11.59 8.57
CA SER A 114 14.89 -12.70 9.03
C SER A 114 15.20 -13.65 7.87
N PHE A 115 14.17 -14.09 7.15
CA PHE A 115 14.33 -14.98 6.00
C PHE A 115 15.29 -14.42 4.94
N LEU A 116 15.18 -13.13 4.62
CA LEU A 116 16.09 -12.48 3.67
C LEU A 116 17.53 -12.40 4.20
N ASN A 117 17.70 -12.08 5.48
CA ASN A 117 19.02 -11.97 6.10
C ASN A 117 19.74 -13.32 6.17
N ASP A 118 19.01 -14.40 6.49
CA ASP A 118 19.55 -15.75 6.54
C ASP A 118 20.03 -16.19 5.17
N ARG A 119 19.21 -15.98 4.12
CA ARG A 119 19.61 -16.29 2.74
C ARG A 119 20.78 -15.45 2.26
N LEU A 120 20.81 -14.16 2.61
CA LEU A 120 21.93 -13.29 2.29
C LEU A 120 23.23 -13.80 2.90
N LYS A 121 23.22 -14.18 4.17
CA LYS A 121 24.39 -14.69 4.89
C LYS A 121 24.88 -16.00 4.27
N VAL A 122 23.99 -16.98 4.13
CA VAL A 122 24.32 -18.30 3.55
C VAL A 122 24.87 -18.16 2.13
N ALA A 123 24.21 -17.35 1.29
CA ALA A 123 24.65 -17.15 -0.09
C ALA A 123 25.98 -16.40 -0.18
N TYR A 124 26.20 -15.40 0.67
CA TYR A 124 27.45 -14.63 0.71
C TYR A 124 28.64 -15.50 1.13
N ASP A 125 28.48 -16.29 2.19
CA ASP A 125 29.54 -17.17 2.70
C ASP A 125 29.85 -18.31 1.71
N SER A 126 28.81 -18.90 1.12
CA SER A 126 28.98 -19.95 0.10
C SER A 126 29.68 -19.43 -1.16
N LEU A 127 29.30 -18.23 -1.64
CA LEU A 127 29.88 -17.64 -2.85
C LEU A 127 31.34 -17.20 -2.67
N LYS A 128 31.75 -16.88 -1.44
CA LYS A 128 33.15 -16.61 -1.10
C LYS A 128 34.04 -17.85 -1.22
N GLN A 129 33.51 -19.03 -0.88
CA GLN A 129 34.26 -20.28 -0.93
C GLN A 129 34.33 -20.84 -2.36
N THR A 130 33.19 -20.91 -3.05
CA THR A 130 33.12 -21.47 -4.40
C THR A 130 32.09 -20.71 -5.23
N PHE A 131 32.46 -20.34 -6.44
CA PHE A 131 31.54 -19.69 -7.35
C PHE A 131 30.46 -20.68 -7.81
N SER A 132 29.21 -20.30 -7.60
CA SER A 132 28.04 -20.99 -8.14
C SER A 132 27.07 -19.95 -8.69
N LEU A 133 26.65 -20.13 -9.94
CA LEU A 133 25.68 -19.23 -10.58
C LEU A 133 24.38 -19.18 -9.77
N LYS A 134 23.93 -20.33 -9.24
CA LYS A 134 22.68 -20.39 -8.48
C LYS A 134 22.77 -19.61 -7.17
N THR A 135 23.90 -19.72 -6.47
CA THR A 135 24.16 -18.99 -5.23
C THR A 135 24.27 -17.49 -5.49
N TRP A 136 24.92 -17.09 -6.59
CA TRP A 136 24.99 -15.70 -7.02
C TRP A 136 23.61 -15.11 -7.32
N GLU A 137 22.73 -15.85 -8.01
CA GLU A 137 21.35 -15.45 -8.24
C GLU A 137 20.59 -15.26 -6.93
N VAL A 138 20.67 -16.21 -6.00
CA VAL A 138 20.01 -16.10 -4.69
C VAL A 138 20.52 -14.90 -3.89
N LEU A 139 21.83 -14.62 -3.94
CA LEU A 139 22.41 -13.44 -3.31
C LEU A 139 21.84 -12.15 -3.94
N ALA A 140 21.71 -12.10 -5.27
CA ALA A 140 21.17 -10.96 -6.00
C ALA A 140 19.68 -10.74 -5.71
N GLU A 141 18.86 -11.79 -5.77
CA GLU A 141 17.43 -11.77 -5.44
C GLU A 141 17.20 -11.27 -4.01
N SER A 142 17.89 -11.87 -3.04
CA SER A 142 17.72 -11.55 -1.63
C SER A 142 18.24 -10.14 -1.29
N CYS A 143 19.31 -9.69 -1.96
CA CYS A 143 19.85 -8.35 -1.78
C CYS A 143 18.89 -7.27 -2.32
N LEU A 144 18.37 -7.45 -3.53
CA LEU A 144 17.36 -6.56 -4.12
C LEU A 144 16.14 -6.41 -3.21
N LEU A 145 15.59 -7.52 -2.72
CA LEU A 145 14.42 -7.50 -1.84
C LEU A 145 14.73 -6.90 -0.47
N SER A 146 15.90 -7.16 0.11
CA SER A 146 16.34 -6.56 1.38
C SER A 146 16.48 -5.03 1.26
N ILE A 147 17.08 -4.53 0.17
CA ILE A 147 17.17 -3.08 -0.11
C ILE A 147 15.78 -2.47 -0.22
N GLN A 148 14.89 -3.11 -0.99
CA GLN A 148 13.52 -2.63 -1.18
C GLN A 148 12.73 -2.62 0.14
N LEU A 149 12.87 -3.69 0.94
CA LEU A 149 12.16 -3.86 2.20
C LEU A 149 12.59 -2.79 3.22
N PHE A 150 13.91 -2.61 3.40
CA PHE A 150 14.47 -1.65 4.35
C PHE A 150 14.07 -0.21 4.00
N ASN A 151 14.24 0.17 2.73
CA ASN A 151 13.95 1.54 2.27
C ASN A 151 12.46 1.80 2.00
N ARG A 152 11.60 0.79 2.13
CA ARG A 152 10.15 0.85 1.80
C ARG A 152 9.90 1.39 0.38
N ARG A 153 10.81 1.10 -0.57
CA ARG A 153 10.80 1.63 -1.95
C ARG A 153 9.86 0.87 -2.88
N ARG A 154 9.53 1.47 -4.04
CA ARG A 154 8.67 0.81 -5.05
C ARG A 154 9.57 -0.23 -5.71
N PRO A 155 9.04 -1.40 -6.06
CA PRO A 155 9.79 -2.40 -6.81
C PRO A 155 10.50 -1.80 -8.03
N GLY A 156 9.76 -1.02 -8.82
CA GLY A 156 10.26 -0.34 -10.02
C GLY A 156 11.32 0.74 -9.80
N GLU A 157 11.56 1.20 -8.56
CA GLU A 157 12.67 2.11 -8.27
C GLU A 157 13.95 1.29 -8.16
N ILE A 158 14.02 0.36 -7.20
CA ILE A 158 15.26 -0.39 -6.90
C ILE A 158 15.63 -1.38 -8.01
N GLU A 159 14.65 -2.03 -8.65
CA GLU A 159 14.96 -3.03 -9.70
C GLU A 159 15.66 -2.43 -10.93
N ARG A 160 15.53 -1.11 -11.13
CA ARG A 160 16.16 -0.35 -12.23
C ARG A 160 17.34 0.51 -11.77
N ALA A 161 17.80 0.37 -10.53
CA ALA A 161 18.99 1.05 -10.05
C ALA A 161 20.20 0.73 -10.94
N LEU A 162 21.01 1.73 -11.27
CA LEU A 162 22.16 1.56 -12.14
C LEU A 162 23.44 1.30 -11.33
N ILE A 163 24.44 0.68 -11.97
CA ILE A 163 25.77 0.51 -11.36
C ILE A 163 26.42 1.87 -11.12
N GLU A 164 26.21 2.83 -12.03
CA GLU A 164 26.72 4.19 -11.89
C GLU A 164 26.12 4.91 -10.69
N ASP A 165 24.79 4.80 -10.50
CA ASP A 165 24.11 5.31 -9.31
C ASP A 165 24.70 4.68 -8.05
N PHE A 166 24.97 3.37 -8.05
CA PHE A 166 25.55 2.72 -6.89
C PHE A 166 26.96 3.23 -6.57
N LYS A 167 27.79 3.52 -7.59
CA LYS A 167 29.18 4.01 -7.39
C LYS A 167 29.25 5.37 -6.69
N ASN A 168 28.17 6.15 -6.68
CA ASN A 168 28.12 7.45 -6.00
C ASN A 168 27.82 7.34 -4.50
N TYR A 169 27.90 6.15 -3.89
CA TYR A 169 27.61 5.98 -2.48
C TYR A 169 28.54 6.82 -1.59
N GLN A 170 27.95 7.37 -0.52
CA GLN A 170 28.58 8.24 0.44
C GLN A 170 28.49 7.61 1.83
N GLU A 171 29.58 7.72 2.58
CA GLU A 171 29.66 7.31 3.98
C GLU A 171 29.76 8.56 4.86
N VAL A 172 29.27 8.44 6.09
CA VAL A 172 29.42 9.49 7.10
C VAL A 172 30.55 9.08 8.04
N ASN A 173 31.63 9.86 8.01
CA ASN A 173 32.82 9.71 8.83
C ASN A 173 33.46 11.09 9.10
N GLU A 174 34.49 11.14 9.95
CA GLU A 174 35.23 12.38 10.27
C GLU A 174 35.76 13.09 9.03
N SER A 175 36.24 12.36 8.02
CA SER A 175 36.72 12.98 6.77
C SER A 175 35.61 13.58 5.90
N SER A 176 34.36 13.14 6.05
CA SER A 176 33.24 13.58 5.22
C SER A 176 32.49 14.79 5.78
N ILE A 177 32.32 14.88 7.10
CA ILE A 177 31.57 15.97 7.76
C ILE A 177 32.46 16.78 8.72
N GLY A 178 33.75 16.44 8.82
CA GLY A 178 34.73 17.19 9.59
C GLY A 178 34.39 17.27 11.09
N ILE A 179 34.58 18.46 11.64
CA ILE A 179 34.35 18.78 13.07
C ILE A 179 32.93 18.43 13.50
N SER A 180 31.95 18.55 12.60
CA SER A 180 30.53 18.23 12.88
C SER A 180 30.28 16.75 13.18
N TYR A 181 31.20 15.85 12.81
CA TYR A 181 31.11 14.43 13.19
C TYR A 181 31.30 14.24 14.71
N GLN A 182 32.15 15.05 15.34
CA GLN A 182 32.42 14.95 16.77
C GLN A 182 31.21 15.37 17.62
N SER A 183 30.43 16.35 17.12
CA SER A 183 29.18 16.81 17.74
C SER A 183 27.99 15.86 17.60
N LEU A 184 28.11 14.78 16.83
CA LEU A 184 27.04 13.78 16.72
C LEU A 184 26.83 13.03 18.03
N SER A 185 25.58 12.72 18.33
CA SER A 185 25.19 11.85 19.43
C SER A 185 25.73 10.42 19.23
N PRO A 186 25.82 9.61 20.31
CA PRO A 186 26.26 8.22 20.20
C PRO A 186 25.42 7.38 19.23
N ASP A 187 24.10 7.61 19.19
CA ASP A 187 23.18 6.90 18.29
C ASP A 187 23.38 7.30 16.82
N GLU A 188 23.64 8.58 16.55
CA GLU A 188 23.96 9.08 15.20
C GLU A 188 25.30 8.55 14.71
N LYS A 189 26.33 8.51 15.57
CA LYS A 189 27.63 7.88 15.24
C LYS A 189 27.45 6.41 14.93
N LYS A 190 26.66 5.68 15.73
CA LYS A 190 26.32 4.28 15.47
C LYS A 190 25.57 4.09 14.15
N ALA A 191 24.68 5.01 13.79
CA ALA A 191 23.99 4.98 12.50
C ALA A 191 24.94 5.26 11.32
N ALA A 192 25.82 6.25 11.45
CA ALA A 192 26.85 6.60 10.47
C ALA A 192 27.81 5.43 10.21
N GLU A 193 28.21 4.73 11.27
CA GLU A 193 29.04 3.53 11.16
C GLU A 193 28.31 2.36 10.49
N LYS A 194 26.98 2.32 10.59
CA LYS A 194 26.16 1.19 10.15
C LYS A 194 25.65 1.31 8.72
N TYR A 195 25.39 2.53 8.25
CA TYR A 195 24.73 2.79 6.98
C TYR A 195 25.55 3.65 6.03
N VAL A 196 25.37 3.40 4.74
CA VAL A 196 25.86 4.25 3.64
C VAL A 196 24.68 4.67 2.78
N ARG A 197 24.83 5.76 2.03
CA ARG A 197 23.76 6.30 1.18
C ARG A 197 24.24 6.47 -0.24
N PHE A 198 23.52 5.92 -1.22
CA PHE A 198 23.71 6.29 -2.63
C PHE A 198 22.48 7.02 -3.15
N THR A 199 22.60 7.68 -4.31
CA THR A 199 21.50 8.40 -4.93
C THR A 199 21.22 7.89 -6.33
N MET A 200 19.94 7.81 -6.68
CA MET A 200 19.49 7.32 -7.97
C MET A 200 18.41 8.21 -8.57
N ARG A 201 18.22 8.12 -9.89
CA ARG A 201 17.21 8.90 -10.59
C ARG A 201 15.79 8.40 -10.29
N GLY A 202 14.98 9.25 -9.69
CA GLY A 202 13.56 9.06 -9.47
C GLY A 202 12.67 9.57 -10.62
N LYS A 203 11.36 9.60 -10.38
CA LYS A 203 10.40 10.17 -11.32
C LYS A 203 10.67 11.66 -11.54
N LEU A 204 10.40 12.14 -12.75
CA LEU A 204 10.56 13.54 -13.14
C LEU A 204 11.99 14.09 -12.91
N GLY A 205 13.01 13.22 -12.93
CA GLY A 205 14.40 13.63 -12.77
C GLY A 205 14.83 13.95 -11.34
N ARG A 206 13.96 13.77 -10.33
CA ARG A 206 14.32 14.00 -8.93
C ARG A 206 15.35 12.99 -8.46
N SER A 207 16.36 13.43 -7.70
CA SER A 207 17.30 12.52 -7.05
C SER A 207 16.64 11.86 -5.84
N VAL A 208 16.86 10.55 -5.69
CA VAL A 208 16.23 9.74 -4.65
C VAL A 208 17.31 9.00 -3.85
N PRO A 209 17.44 9.27 -2.54
CA PRO A 209 18.44 8.61 -1.71
C PRO A 209 18.06 7.17 -1.35
N VAL A 210 19.02 6.26 -1.25
CA VAL A 210 18.80 4.88 -0.81
C VAL A 210 19.84 4.54 0.25
N LEU A 211 19.36 4.11 1.42
CA LEU A 211 20.19 3.67 2.52
C LEU A 211 20.53 2.18 2.38
N LEU A 212 21.80 1.85 2.60
CA LEU A 212 22.30 0.49 2.61
C LEU A 212 23.03 0.23 3.92
N HIS A 213 22.71 -0.90 4.55
CA HIS A 213 23.54 -1.42 5.63
C HIS A 213 24.94 -1.80 5.09
N LYS A 214 26.01 -1.64 5.86
CA LYS A 214 27.37 -2.04 5.42
C LYS A 214 27.46 -3.51 4.97
N GLN A 215 26.68 -4.41 5.57
CA GLN A 215 26.59 -5.79 5.10
C GLN A 215 25.98 -5.89 3.69
N MET A 216 24.94 -5.11 3.41
CA MET A 216 24.30 -5.08 2.09
C MET A 216 25.23 -4.46 1.05
N LEU A 217 26.01 -3.44 1.43
CA LEU A 217 27.07 -2.88 0.60
C LEU A 217 28.08 -3.96 0.19
N LYS A 218 28.58 -4.75 1.16
CA LYS A 218 29.49 -5.89 0.89
C LYS A 218 28.84 -6.92 -0.04
N ASN A 219 27.55 -7.22 0.13
CA ASN A 219 26.83 -8.14 -0.76
C ASN A 219 26.79 -7.60 -2.20
N VAL A 220 26.45 -6.32 -2.39
CA VAL A 220 26.41 -5.69 -3.72
C VAL A 220 27.79 -5.65 -4.37
N GLN A 221 28.85 -5.32 -3.61
CA GLN A 221 30.22 -5.37 -4.09
C GLN A 221 30.63 -6.78 -4.55
N LEU A 222 30.26 -7.82 -3.78
CA LEU A 222 30.51 -9.21 -4.14
C LEU A 222 29.76 -9.60 -5.43
N LEU A 223 28.51 -9.17 -5.59
CA LEU A 223 27.73 -9.38 -6.80
C LEU A 223 28.40 -8.78 -8.03
N LEU A 224 28.90 -7.54 -7.91
CA LEU A 224 29.59 -6.84 -9.00
C LEU A 224 30.93 -7.49 -9.35
N ARG A 225 31.66 -8.02 -8.36
CA ARG A 225 32.93 -8.75 -8.59
C ARG A 225 32.72 -9.98 -9.45
N TYR A 226 31.74 -10.82 -9.11
CA TYR A 226 31.45 -12.04 -9.86
C TYR A 226 30.59 -11.82 -11.11
N ARG A 227 30.05 -10.63 -11.32
CA ARG A 227 29.24 -10.29 -12.51
C ARG A 227 29.95 -10.63 -13.82
N LYS A 228 31.27 -10.40 -13.92
CA LYS A 228 32.06 -10.72 -15.13
C LYS A 228 32.14 -12.22 -15.41
N THR A 229 32.03 -13.04 -14.37
CA THR A 229 32.03 -14.52 -14.44
C THR A 229 30.64 -15.07 -14.76
N THR A 230 29.60 -14.23 -14.72
CA THR A 230 28.24 -14.59 -15.12
C THR A 230 27.98 -14.24 -16.58
N ASN A 231 26.94 -14.82 -17.18
CA ASN A 231 26.51 -14.53 -18.55
C ASN A 231 25.74 -13.19 -18.70
N VAL A 232 25.98 -12.22 -17.80
CA VAL A 232 25.37 -10.89 -17.87
C VAL A 232 26.16 -10.04 -18.86
N HIS A 233 25.47 -9.44 -19.82
CA HIS A 233 26.12 -8.64 -20.86
C HIS A 233 26.96 -7.48 -20.26
N PRO A 234 28.22 -7.25 -20.68
CA PRO A 234 29.10 -6.25 -20.09
C PRO A 234 28.55 -4.81 -20.13
N LYS A 235 27.76 -4.48 -21.16
CA LYS A 235 27.11 -3.16 -21.30
C LYS A 235 25.77 -3.04 -20.55
N ASN A 236 25.31 -4.07 -19.84
CA ASN A 236 24.09 -4.00 -19.04
C ASN A 236 24.30 -3.01 -17.87
N PRO A 237 23.54 -1.89 -17.81
CA PRO A 237 23.79 -0.83 -16.84
C PRO A 237 23.14 -1.07 -15.47
N TYR A 238 22.21 -2.04 -15.37
CA TYR A 238 21.44 -2.29 -14.16
C TYR A 238 22.29 -2.95 -13.08
N LEU A 239 22.16 -2.50 -11.84
CA LEU A 239 22.82 -3.07 -10.67
C LEU A 239 22.47 -4.55 -10.51
N PHE A 240 21.18 -4.88 -10.62
CA PHE A 240 20.63 -6.24 -10.57
C PHE A 240 20.35 -6.80 -11.98
N GLY A 241 21.30 -6.61 -12.90
CA GLY A 241 21.22 -7.12 -14.27
C GLY A 241 21.29 -8.65 -14.33
N VAL A 242 20.54 -9.26 -15.24
CA VAL A 242 20.53 -10.71 -15.48
C VAL A 242 20.88 -11.04 -16.93
N PRO A 243 21.28 -12.29 -17.23
CA PRO A 243 21.57 -12.71 -18.60
C PRO A 243 20.39 -12.52 -19.57
N GLY A 244 20.72 -12.24 -20.82
CA GLY A 244 19.78 -12.08 -21.92
C GLY A 244 19.30 -10.65 -22.14
N THR A 245 18.70 -10.45 -23.31
CA THR A 245 18.07 -9.21 -23.75
C THR A 245 16.59 -9.47 -24.03
N LEU A 246 15.76 -8.45 -23.87
CA LEU A 246 14.35 -8.51 -24.21
C LEU A 246 14.00 -7.28 -25.06
N LYS A 247 13.58 -7.49 -26.31
CA LYS A 247 13.24 -6.41 -27.25
C LYS A 247 14.35 -5.36 -27.44
N GLY A 248 15.61 -5.79 -27.41
CA GLY A 248 16.77 -4.91 -27.53
C GLY A 248 17.25 -4.28 -26.21
N ASP A 249 16.47 -4.37 -25.13
CA ASP A 249 16.85 -3.87 -23.81
C ASP A 249 17.50 -4.95 -22.94
N TYR A 250 18.42 -4.53 -22.07
CA TYR A 250 19.04 -5.41 -21.09
C TYR A 250 18.05 -5.84 -20.01
N ARG A 251 18.13 -7.12 -19.62
CA ARG A 251 17.29 -7.63 -18.54
C ARG A 251 17.83 -7.30 -17.15
N TYR A 252 16.92 -7.25 -16.19
CA TYR A 252 17.18 -7.08 -14.76
C TYR A 252 16.21 -7.96 -13.94
N LEU A 253 16.54 -8.19 -12.67
CA LEU A 253 15.69 -8.90 -11.73
C LEU A 253 14.37 -8.16 -11.49
N ARG A 254 13.24 -8.86 -11.50
CA ARG A 254 11.91 -8.27 -11.30
C ARG A 254 11.48 -8.42 -9.84
N ALA A 255 11.57 -7.34 -9.07
CA ALA A 255 11.35 -7.42 -7.63
C ALA A 255 9.89 -7.78 -7.28
N CYS A 256 8.92 -7.38 -8.12
CA CYS A 256 7.51 -7.75 -7.97
C CYS A 256 7.26 -9.26 -8.01
N ASP A 257 8.01 -9.99 -8.83
CA ASP A 257 7.80 -11.43 -9.01
C ASP A 257 8.59 -12.20 -7.96
N LEU A 258 9.83 -11.76 -7.69
CA LEU A 258 10.69 -12.31 -6.64
C LEU A 258 10.07 -12.20 -5.25
N ILE A 259 9.46 -11.05 -4.92
CA ILE A 259 8.84 -10.90 -3.60
C ILE A 259 7.68 -11.88 -3.41
N ARG A 260 6.90 -12.19 -4.46
CA ARG A 260 5.80 -13.16 -4.34
C ARG A 260 6.33 -14.55 -4.02
N LYS A 261 7.34 -15.01 -4.76
CA LYS A 261 8.05 -16.26 -4.50
C LYS A 261 8.55 -16.34 -3.05
N TYR A 262 9.27 -15.32 -2.59
CA TYR A 262 9.87 -15.34 -1.26
C TYR A 262 8.84 -15.26 -0.12
N LEU A 263 7.69 -14.65 -0.39
CA LEU A 263 6.60 -14.56 0.57
C LEU A 263 5.86 -15.88 0.79
N GLU A 264 5.90 -16.79 -0.18
CA GLU A 264 5.41 -18.16 -0.03
C GLU A 264 6.36 -18.99 0.85
N GLU A 265 7.66 -18.67 0.84
CA GLU A 265 8.70 -19.41 1.56
C GLU A 265 8.99 -18.86 2.98
N CYS A 266 8.64 -17.59 3.28
CA CYS A 266 9.05 -16.93 4.54
C CYS A 266 8.15 -17.22 5.76
N GLY A 267 7.05 -17.97 5.59
CA GLY A 267 6.15 -18.32 6.69
C GLY A 267 5.31 -17.17 7.26
N ALA A 268 5.11 -16.09 6.49
CA ALA A 268 4.20 -15.00 6.87
C ALA A 268 2.74 -15.48 6.87
N GLU A 269 1.93 -14.98 7.80
CA GLU A 269 0.50 -15.34 7.90
C GLU A 269 -0.31 -14.66 6.79
N HIS A 270 0.08 -13.44 6.42
CA HIS A 270 -0.57 -12.67 5.37
C HIS A 270 0.44 -12.16 4.32
N PRO A 271 0.96 -13.06 3.46
CA PRO A 271 1.89 -12.73 2.36
C PRO A 271 1.45 -11.57 1.47
N ASP A 272 0.17 -11.50 1.13
CA ASP A 272 -0.42 -10.49 0.25
C ASP A 272 -0.25 -9.05 0.80
N ARG A 273 -0.14 -8.91 2.13
CA ARG A 273 0.01 -7.63 2.81
C ARG A 273 1.45 -7.09 2.80
N LEU A 274 2.45 -7.93 2.55
CA LEU A 274 3.87 -7.56 2.55
C LEU A 274 4.36 -6.98 1.21
N ARG A 275 3.46 -6.67 0.29
CA ARG A 275 3.80 -6.01 -0.99
C ARG A 275 4.22 -4.56 -0.78
N GLY A 276 5.09 -4.04 -1.67
CA GLY A 276 5.67 -2.69 -1.55
C GLY A 276 4.66 -1.54 -1.41
N THR A 277 3.45 -1.65 -1.98
CA THR A 277 2.39 -0.65 -1.81
C THR A 277 1.81 -0.61 -0.40
N ASN A 278 1.76 -1.75 0.29
CA ASN A 278 1.22 -1.85 1.64
C ASN A 278 2.30 -1.57 2.69
N LEU A 279 3.55 -1.99 2.44
CA LEU A 279 4.70 -1.59 3.25
C LEU A 279 4.89 -0.07 3.32
N ARG A 280 4.61 0.65 2.22
CA ARG A 280 4.60 2.13 2.22
C ARG A 280 3.48 2.75 3.06
N LYS A 281 2.30 2.13 3.07
CA LYS A 281 1.20 2.62 3.93
C LYS A 281 1.51 2.33 5.39
N HIS A 282 2.11 1.16 5.67
CA HIS A 282 2.53 0.78 7.01
C HIS A 282 3.47 1.81 7.62
N ILE A 283 4.54 2.22 6.91
CA ILE A 283 5.43 3.25 7.44
C ILE A 283 4.71 4.59 7.67
N ALA A 284 3.83 5.01 6.76
CA ALA A 284 3.06 6.23 6.94
C ALA A 284 2.17 6.19 8.21
N THR A 285 1.45 5.08 8.43
CA THR A 285 0.65 4.86 9.64
C THR A 285 1.50 4.77 10.91
N MET A 286 2.65 4.11 10.84
CA MET A 286 3.57 4.02 11.97
C MET A 286 4.13 5.40 12.35
N CYS A 287 4.46 6.27 11.40
CA CYS A 287 4.90 7.63 11.69
C CYS A 287 3.84 8.44 12.43
N THR A 288 2.57 8.30 12.05
CA THR A 288 1.46 8.91 12.77
C THR A 288 1.38 8.37 14.20
N ASN A 289 1.50 7.05 14.39
CA ASN A 289 1.45 6.41 15.71
C ASN A 289 2.67 6.74 16.60
N LEU A 290 3.84 6.97 16.00
CA LEU A 290 5.08 7.30 16.72
C LEU A 290 5.14 8.76 17.19
N ASN A 291 4.13 9.57 16.86
CA ASN A 291 4.05 10.99 17.20
C ASN A 291 5.31 11.78 16.83
N LEU A 292 5.87 11.48 15.65
CA LEU A 292 7.05 12.16 15.11
C LEU A 292 6.78 13.67 14.97
N ARG A 293 7.82 14.47 15.18
CA ARG A 293 7.76 15.93 14.99
C ARG A 293 7.60 16.28 13.50
N GLU A 294 7.17 17.51 13.20
CA GLU A 294 6.93 17.92 11.82
C GLU A 294 8.18 17.87 10.94
N ASP A 295 9.35 18.20 11.50
CA ASP A 295 10.67 18.07 10.86
C ASP A 295 10.97 16.60 10.50
N GLU A 296 10.79 15.68 11.44
CA GLU A 296 11.08 14.25 11.25
C GLU A 296 10.15 13.61 10.20
N VAL A 297 8.87 13.99 10.18
CA VAL A 297 7.92 13.55 9.14
C VAL A 297 8.28 14.11 7.78
N SER A 298 8.72 15.37 7.72
CA SER A 298 9.17 16.02 6.48
C SER A 298 10.40 15.32 5.91
N ASP A 299 11.41 15.06 6.74
CA ASP A 299 12.64 14.38 6.35
C ASP A 299 12.35 12.97 5.81
N LEU A 300 11.48 12.22 6.49
CA LEU A 300 11.11 10.89 6.03
C LEU A 300 10.31 10.92 4.73
N ALA A 301 9.41 11.90 4.55
CA ALA A 301 8.61 12.01 3.34
C ALA A 301 9.46 12.45 2.13
N ASN A 302 10.41 13.37 2.35
CA ASN A 302 11.43 13.77 1.39
C ASN A 302 12.30 12.57 1.00
N PHE A 303 12.76 11.81 2.01
CA PHE A 303 13.47 10.56 1.78
C PHE A 303 12.60 9.64 0.91
N MET A 304 11.35 9.38 1.25
CA MET A 304 10.46 8.48 0.51
C MET A 304 10.02 9.00 -0.88
N GLY A 305 10.38 10.23 -1.27
CA GLY A 305 10.15 10.81 -2.58
C GLY A 305 8.70 11.22 -2.82
N HIS A 306 8.00 11.63 -1.75
CA HIS A 306 6.66 12.22 -1.84
C HIS A 306 6.74 13.70 -2.29
N ALA A 307 5.62 14.26 -2.75
CA ALA A 307 5.51 15.69 -3.02
C ALA A 307 4.73 16.33 -1.86
N ASP A 308 5.07 17.54 -1.40
CA ASP A 308 4.56 18.16 -0.16
C ASP A 308 3.05 18.02 0.07
N LYS A 309 2.24 18.08 -0.99
CA LYS A 309 0.77 17.92 -0.90
C LYS A 309 0.34 16.50 -0.48
N ILE A 310 1.08 15.47 -0.89
CA ILE A 310 0.91 14.07 -0.50
C ILE A 310 1.29 13.85 0.97
N HIS A 311 2.11 14.74 1.55
CA HIS A 311 2.63 14.60 2.92
C HIS A 311 1.51 14.77 3.95
N LYS A 312 0.62 15.75 3.76
CA LYS A 312 -0.49 16.02 4.69
C LYS A 312 -1.56 14.93 4.66
N GLU A 313 -1.88 14.37 3.50
CA GLU A 313 -2.98 13.40 3.38
C GLU A 313 -2.58 11.98 3.81
N HIS A 314 -1.33 11.58 3.62
CA HIS A 314 -0.90 10.19 3.88
C HIS A 314 -0.24 9.97 5.24
N TYR A 315 0.52 10.93 5.75
CA TYR A 315 1.22 10.80 7.04
C TYR A 315 0.48 11.48 8.20
N ARG A 316 -0.48 12.38 7.91
CA ARG A 316 -1.33 13.03 8.92
C ARG A 316 -2.74 12.45 8.94
N GLN A 317 -2.89 11.16 8.61
CA GLN A 317 -4.19 10.52 8.78
C GLN A 317 -4.58 10.57 10.26
N PRO A 318 -5.84 10.90 10.59
CA PRO A 318 -6.23 10.98 11.99
C PRO A 318 -6.06 9.62 12.67
N ILE A 319 -5.48 9.64 13.87
CA ILE A 319 -5.38 8.45 14.71
C ILE A 319 -6.72 8.32 15.43
N LEU A 320 -7.42 7.22 15.21
CA LEU A 320 -8.73 6.96 15.82
C LEU A 320 -8.72 7.18 17.34
N SER A 321 -7.70 6.67 18.04
CA SER A 321 -7.57 6.88 19.49
C SER A 321 -7.40 8.35 19.86
N ARG A 322 -6.60 9.11 19.11
CA ARG A 322 -6.39 10.54 19.37
C ARG A 322 -7.66 11.35 19.15
N GLU A 323 -8.41 11.08 18.08
CA GLU A 323 -9.70 11.74 17.86
C GLU A 323 -10.69 11.37 18.97
N ILE A 324 -10.79 10.08 19.31
CA ILE A 324 -11.71 9.62 20.37
C ILE A 324 -11.35 10.18 21.73
N PHE A 325 -10.08 10.40 22.07
CA PHE A 325 -9.68 10.87 23.42
C PHE A 325 -9.49 12.38 23.50
N GLN A 326 -8.82 12.99 22.53
CA GLN A 326 -8.49 14.42 22.59
C GLN A 326 -9.57 15.28 21.97
N VAL A 327 -10.13 14.86 20.82
CA VAL A 327 -11.16 15.65 20.14
C VAL A 327 -12.50 15.50 20.86
N SER A 328 -12.83 14.33 21.41
CA SER A 328 -14.03 14.19 22.26
C SER A 328 -13.98 15.13 23.46
N LYS A 329 -12.88 15.12 24.22
CA LYS A 329 -12.67 15.98 25.39
C LYS A 329 -12.77 17.47 25.01
N LEU A 330 -12.17 17.86 23.89
CA LEU A 330 -12.26 19.23 23.39
C LEU A 330 -13.70 19.61 22.98
N LEU A 331 -14.42 18.71 22.31
CA LEU A 331 -15.81 18.91 21.92
C LEU A 331 -16.77 18.93 23.13
N GLU A 332 -16.47 18.17 24.18
CA GLU A 332 -17.21 18.16 25.45
C GLU A 332 -17.02 19.46 26.23
N ILE A 333 -15.77 19.95 26.31
CA ILE A 333 -15.46 21.28 26.88
C ILE A 333 -16.20 22.38 26.12
N VAL A 334 -16.17 22.34 24.79
CA VAL A 334 -16.88 23.32 23.94
C VAL A 334 -18.40 23.23 24.11
N HIS A 335 -18.94 22.05 24.47
CA HIS A 335 -20.35 21.89 24.80
C HIS A 335 -20.72 22.34 26.22
N GLY A 336 -19.77 22.86 27.01
CA GLY A 336 -20.02 23.31 28.38
C GLY A 336 -20.26 22.16 29.36
N LYS A 337 -19.81 20.94 29.02
CA LYS A 337 -19.69 19.88 30.02
C LYS A 337 -18.40 20.16 30.77
N ASP A 338 -18.50 20.91 31.86
CA ASP A 338 -17.41 21.00 32.83
C ASP A 338 -17.00 19.59 33.24
N SER A 339 -15.70 19.38 33.35
CA SER A 339 -15.12 18.12 33.76
C SER A 339 -15.55 17.80 35.19
N ASP A 340 -16.68 17.11 35.35
CA ASP A 340 -16.90 16.25 36.51
C ASP A 340 -15.91 15.10 36.40
N VAL A 341 -14.70 15.38 36.86
CA VAL A 341 -13.72 14.37 37.24
C VAL A 341 -14.33 13.66 38.44
N GLU A 342 -15.19 12.66 38.21
CA GLU A 342 -15.28 11.56 39.14
C GLU A 342 -13.90 10.91 39.17
N THR A 343 -13.18 11.32 40.21
CA THR A 343 -11.88 10.80 40.57
C THR A 343 -12.13 9.38 41.06
N GLU A 344 -12.13 8.39 40.17
CA GLU A 344 -11.78 7.04 40.59
C GLU A 344 -10.30 7.08 40.98
N LYS A 345 -10.06 7.41 42.24
CA LYS A 345 -8.81 7.17 42.92
C LYS A 345 -8.52 5.67 42.81
N ASN A 346 -7.54 5.33 41.99
CA ASN A 346 -6.59 4.30 42.36
C ASN A 346 -5.21 4.90 42.21
N ASP A 347 -4.60 5.13 43.37
CA ASP A 347 -3.30 5.74 43.55
C ASP A 347 -2.24 4.99 42.73
N THR A 348 -1.45 5.74 41.96
CA THR A 348 0.01 5.68 42.08
C THR A 348 0.63 6.87 41.39
N GLU A 349 1.43 7.57 42.18
CA GLU A 349 2.32 8.66 41.82
C GLU A 349 3.15 8.31 40.57
N ASN A 350 3.15 9.20 39.57
CA ASN A 350 4.37 9.90 39.17
C ASN A 350 4.08 10.86 38.01
N ILE A 351 4.06 12.15 38.36
CA ILE A 351 4.50 13.19 37.44
C ILE A 351 6.02 12.99 37.30
N CYS A 352 6.44 12.36 36.20
CA CYS A 352 7.83 12.44 35.75
C CYS A 352 7.89 12.65 34.24
N ASN A 353 8.41 13.82 33.92
CA ASN A 353 8.88 14.26 32.63
C ASN A 353 9.99 13.32 32.14
N VAL A 354 9.73 12.38 31.22
CA VAL A 354 10.80 11.66 30.51
C VAL A 354 10.40 11.30 29.08
N SER A 355 11.22 11.78 28.16
CA SER A 355 11.51 11.23 26.83
C SER A 355 11.22 9.73 26.66
N GLY A 356 10.53 9.37 25.57
CA GLY A 356 10.62 8.04 24.96
C GLY A 356 10.07 6.85 25.77
N LYS A 357 8.80 6.49 25.54
CA LYS A 357 8.33 5.10 25.36
C LYS A 357 6.81 5.09 25.15
N ILE A 358 6.40 4.51 24.02
CA ILE A 358 5.01 4.22 23.69
C ILE A 358 4.61 2.95 24.44
N ILE A 359 3.55 3.04 25.25
CA ILE A 359 2.85 1.87 25.78
C ILE A 359 2.02 1.27 24.63
N LEU A 360 2.43 0.07 24.21
CA LEU A 360 1.67 -0.79 23.31
C LEU A 360 0.51 -1.39 24.13
N VAL A 361 -0.71 -0.89 23.97
CA VAL A 361 -1.91 -1.61 24.44
C VAL A 361 -2.38 -2.52 23.32
N LEU A 362 -1.83 -3.73 23.29
CA LEU A 362 -2.44 -4.92 22.70
C LEU A 362 -2.66 -5.89 23.85
N ILE A 363 -3.91 -6.21 24.18
CA ILE A 363 -4.43 -7.38 24.92
C ILE A 363 -5.91 -7.03 25.24
N TYR A 364 -6.96 -7.82 25.08
CA TYR A 364 -7.27 -9.16 24.57
C TYR A 364 -8.80 -9.10 24.30
N LEU A 365 -9.30 -9.61 23.18
CA LEU A 365 -10.69 -10.05 23.09
C LEU A 365 -10.64 -11.53 22.73
N ASP A 366 -10.54 -12.36 23.77
CA ASP A 366 -10.99 -13.75 23.68
C ASP A 366 -11.32 -14.29 25.09
N LYS A 367 -12.39 -15.07 25.14
CA LYS A 367 -12.98 -15.82 26.28
C LYS A 367 -13.89 -15.07 27.27
N SER A 368 -15.19 -15.13 26.99
CA SER A 368 -16.21 -15.78 27.83
C SER A 368 -17.44 -16.07 26.98
#